data_AF-A0A7C2X063-F1
#
_entry.id   AF-A0A7C2X063-F1
#
_cell.length_a   1.000
_cell.length_b   1.000
_cell.length_c   1.000
_cell.angle_alpha   90.00
_cell.angle_beta   90.00
_cell.angle_gamma   90.00
#
_symmetry.space_group_name_H-M   'P 1'
#
loop_
_entity.id
_entity.type
_entity.pdbx_description
1 polymer ?
#
loop_
_entity_poly.entity_id
_entity_poly.type
_entity_poly.pdbx_seq_one_letter_code
_entity_poly.pdbx_strand_id
1 'polypeptide(L)'
;MSMRVTEMMRFNTMRTHLDSVQTRYAEILEKMASQRTINKISDDPSGVAMIMNYKKSQSSLSGYQQAIENAEAWITMTESQLTAADDILVKAREIALSQGTGTATEETRLYAAEQVSQLIDHLQSIANSQYADRYLFSGTKTGTKPFSAVPSDEPWLGDPAQAADNEFEGEIAVSGTYSGDENRTYAVRIVSDDGSGNYTWAVSDDGGRSWGPESAPEVLGAGSTITIDAGEGIDLEFSSVAEEPGEGDVFYVDAFAAGYYQGNADELSVEITKGVTFE
;
A
#
# COMPACT_ATOMS: atom_id res chain seq x y z
N MET A 1 36.95 -68.43 19.06
CA MET A 1 37.06 -68.79 17.63
C MET A 1 37.65 -67.60 16.89
N SER A 2 38.83 -67.75 16.29
CA SER A 2 39.39 -66.74 15.38
C SER A 2 38.64 -66.83 14.05
N MET A 3 37.99 -65.75 13.62
CA MET A 3 37.46 -65.70 12.25
C MET A 3 38.62 -65.79 11.25
N ARG A 4 38.48 -66.65 10.22
CA ARG A 4 39.42 -66.68 9.09
C ARG A 4 39.11 -65.49 8.19
N VAL A 5 40.04 -64.54 8.13
CA VAL A 5 40.01 -63.48 7.12
C VAL A 5 40.46 -64.11 5.80
N THR A 6 39.59 -64.11 4.78
CA THR A 6 39.94 -64.60 3.44
C THR A 6 40.61 -63.49 2.63
N GLU A 7 41.40 -63.84 1.62
CA GLU A 7 42.05 -62.85 0.75
C GLU A 7 41.03 -61.94 0.05
N MET A 8 39.84 -62.47 -0.25
CA MET A 8 38.70 -61.69 -0.76
C MET A 8 38.20 -60.65 0.24
N MET A 9 38.18 -60.96 1.54
CA MET A 9 37.84 -59.98 2.58
C MET A 9 38.90 -58.87 2.65
N ARG A 10 40.20 -59.21 2.59
CA ARG A 10 41.28 -58.20 2.62
C ARG A 10 41.22 -57.27 1.41
N PHE A 11 40.99 -57.82 0.22
CA PHE A 11 40.82 -57.04 -1.01
C PHE A 11 39.59 -56.12 -0.94
N ASN A 12 38.45 -56.64 -0.47
CA ASN A 12 37.24 -55.84 -0.31
C ASN A 12 37.42 -54.72 0.72
N THR A 13 38.04 -55.00 1.88
CA THR A 13 38.35 -53.98 2.88
C THR A 13 39.26 -52.89 2.31
N MET A 14 40.31 -53.26 1.56
CA MET A 14 41.19 -52.28 0.90
C MET A 14 40.45 -51.44 -0.14
N ARG A 15 39.55 -52.04 -0.93
CA ARG A 15 38.70 -51.31 -1.88
C ARG A 15 37.79 -50.30 -1.17
N THR A 16 37.13 -50.68 -0.08
CA THR A 16 36.28 -49.78 0.72
C THR A 16 37.09 -48.63 1.33
N HIS A 17 38.33 -48.89 1.78
CA HIS A 17 39.22 -47.84 2.28
C HIS A 17 39.67 -46.87 1.18
N LEU A 18 39.96 -47.35 -0.03
CA LEU A 18 40.33 -46.47 -1.15
C LEU A 18 39.15 -45.58 -1.56
N ASP A 19 37.95 -46.14 -1.61
CA ASP A 19 36.72 -45.40 -1.92
C ASP A 19 36.41 -44.32 -0.88
N SER A 20 36.62 -44.60 0.41
CA SER A 20 36.42 -43.62 1.48
C SER A 20 37.46 -42.50 1.46
N VAL A 21 38.73 -42.80 1.13
CA VAL A 21 39.78 -41.79 0.96
C VAL A 21 39.49 -40.89 -0.26
N GLN A 22 39.05 -41.47 -1.37
CA GLN A 22 38.70 -40.72 -2.57
C GLN A 22 37.51 -39.77 -2.32
N THR A 23 36.47 -40.25 -1.62
CA THR A 23 35.31 -39.43 -1.22
C THR A 23 35.75 -38.27 -0.33
N ARG A 24 36.55 -38.53 0.72
CA ARG A 24 37.05 -37.48 1.62
C ARG A 24 37.93 -36.45 0.90
N TYR A 25 38.74 -36.89 -0.07
CA TYR A 25 39.55 -35.98 -0.88
C TYR A 25 38.67 -35.05 -1.73
N ALA A 26 37.62 -35.59 -2.35
CA ALA A 26 36.65 -34.79 -3.11
C ALA A 26 35.93 -33.75 -2.23
N GLU A 27 35.50 -34.13 -1.02
CA GLU A 27 34.88 -33.21 -0.06
C GLU A 27 35.83 -32.07 0.37
N ILE A 28 37.11 -32.38 0.61
CA ILE A 28 38.11 -31.35 0.96
C ILE A 28 38.34 -30.41 -0.21
N LEU A 29 38.45 -30.94 -1.44
CA LEU A 29 38.57 -30.10 -2.63
C LEU A 29 37.35 -29.20 -2.83
N GLU A 30 36.13 -29.69 -2.56
CA GLU A 30 34.90 -28.90 -2.62
C GLU A 30 34.93 -27.75 -1.60
N LYS A 31 35.30 -28.02 -0.35
CA LYS A 31 35.44 -27.00 0.71
C LYS A 31 36.55 -25.99 0.41
N MET A 32 37.65 -26.43 -0.20
CA MET A 32 38.75 -25.56 -0.59
C MET A 32 38.37 -24.66 -1.77
N ALA A 33 37.66 -25.20 -2.76
CA ALA A 33 37.19 -24.44 -3.92
C ALA A 33 36.10 -23.42 -3.53
N SER A 34 35.17 -23.79 -2.65
CA SER A 34 34.10 -22.89 -2.21
C SER A 34 34.51 -21.94 -1.09
N GLN A 35 35.62 -22.24 -0.40
CA GLN A 35 36.05 -21.59 0.85
C GLN A 35 35.00 -21.65 1.97
N ARG A 36 34.07 -22.61 1.90
CA ARG A 36 33.00 -22.79 2.89
C ARG A 36 33.13 -24.15 3.54
N THR A 37 33.02 -24.17 4.87
CA THR A 37 33.04 -25.41 5.66
C THR A 37 31.79 -26.27 5.41
N ILE A 38 30.66 -25.62 5.10
CA ILE A 38 29.35 -26.22 4.87
C ILE A 38 28.90 -25.85 3.46
N ASN A 39 28.79 -26.84 2.57
CA ASN A 39 28.34 -26.64 1.18
C ASN A 39 27.00 -27.31 0.92
N LYS A 40 26.75 -28.46 1.58
CA LYS A 40 25.53 -29.25 1.43
C LYS A 40 24.80 -29.37 2.76
N ILE A 41 23.49 -29.60 2.69
CA ILE A 41 22.64 -29.87 3.86
C ILE A 41 23.12 -31.12 4.62
N SER A 42 23.69 -32.10 3.89
CA SER A 42 24.27 -33.32 4.47
C SER A 42 25.52 -33.09 5.31
N ASP A 43 26.25 -31.98 5.12
CA ASP A 43 27.53 -31.73 5.81
C ASP A 43 27.32 -31.37 7.28
N ASP A 44 26.31 -30.54 7.56
CA ASP A 44 25.85 -30.17 8.90
C ASP A 44 24.43 -29.58 8.83
N PRO A 45 23.38 -30.39 9.08
CA PRO A 45 22.00 -29.90 9.02
C PRO A 45 21.71 -28.82 10.07
N SER A 46 22.40 -28.84 11.23
CA SER A 46 22.20 -27.86 12.30
C SER A 46 22.85 -26.52 11.96
N GLY A 47 24.08 -26.54 11.44
CA GLY A 47 24.78 -25.36 10.95
C GLY A 47 24.10 -24.74 9.73
N VAL A 48 23.54 -25.55 8.82
CA VAL A 48 22.74 -25.05 7.69
C VAL A 48 21.48 -24.32 8.16
N ALA A 49 20.76 -24.84 9.15
CA ALA A 49 19.58 -24.15 9.69
C ALA A 49 19.95 -22.76 10.23
N MET A 50 21.07 -22.65 10.95
CA MET A 50 21.57 -21.37 11.45
C MET A 50 21.98 -20.42 10.32
N ILE A 51 22.68 -20.91 9.29
CA ILE A 51 23.05 -20.12 8.10
C ILE A 51 21.80 -19.61 7.36
N MET A 52 20.77 -20.44 7.23
CA MET A 52 19.51 -20.07 6.57
C MET A 52 18.79 -18.96 7.35
N ASN A 53 18.77 -19.05 8.68
CA ASN A 53 18.22 -17.99 9.52
C ASN A 53 19.00 -16.68 9.34
N TYR A 54 20.33 -16.71 9.33
CA TYR A 54 21.13 -15.50 9.07
C TYR A 54 20.90 -14.93 7.68
N LYS A 55 20.79 -15.77 6.65
CA LYS A 55 20.46 -15.32 5.29
C LYS A 55 19.07 -14.67 5.24
N LYS A 56 18.09 -15.25 5.94
CA LYS A 56 16.75 -14.66 6.06
C LYS A 56 16.85 -13.28 6.73
N SER A 57 17.52 -13.17 7.88
CA SER A 57 17.74 -11.90 8.56
C SER A 57 18.47 -10.87 7.70
N GLN A 58 19.48 -11.28 6.94
CA GLN A 58 20.21 -10.40 6.02
C GLN A 58 19.31 -9.91 4.88
N SER A 59 18.49 -10.79 4.31
CA SER A 59 17.52 -10.42 3.27
C SER A 59 16.47 -9.45 3.80
N SER A 60 15.95 -9.69 5.01
CA SER A 60 15.02 -8.76 5.66
C SER A 60 15.66 -7.40 5.92
N LEU A 61 16.90 -7.38 6.45
CA LEU A 61 17.62 -6.13 6.70
C LEU A 61 17.88 -5.34 5.41
N SER A 62 18.25 -6.02 4.31
CA SER A 62 18.41 -5.37 3.00
C SER A 62 17.10 -4.77 2.51
N GLY A 63 15.96 -5.46 2.74
CA GLY A 63 14.64 -4.92 2.42
C GLY A 63 14.30 -3.68 3.24
N TYR A 64 14.64 -3.67 4.54
CA TYR A 64 14.46 -2.51 5.41
C TYR A 64 15.31 -1.31 4.99
N GLN A 65 16.57 -1.54 4.62
CA GLN A 65 17.43 -0.47 4.12
C GLN A 65 16.85 0.17 2.86
N GLN A 66 16.39 -0.64 1.90
CA GLN A 66 15.76 -0.12 0.70
C GLN A 66 14.45 0.65 0.99
N ALA A 67 13.63 0.16 1.93
CA ALA A 67 12.43 0.86 2.35
C ALA A 67 12.74 2.21 3.01
N ILE A 68 13.78 2.27 3.86
CA ILE A 68 14.24 3.51 4.50
C ILE A 68 14.75 4.50 3.45
N GLU A 69 15.59 4.07 2.50
CA GLU A 69 16.11 4.93 1.43
C GLU A 69 14.97 5.53 0.59
N ASN A 70 13.95 4.73 0.27
CA ASN A 70 12.77 5.22 -0.44
C ASN A 70 11.96 6.22 0.39
N ALA A 71 11.80 5.98 1.69
CA ALA A 71 11.10 6.88 2.60
C ALA A 71 11.85 8.22 2.78
N GLU A 72 13.18 8.17 2.92
CA GLU A 72 14.03 9.36 3.00
C GLU A 72 13.92 10.20 1.72
N ALA A 73 13.95 9.56 0.56
CA ALA A 73 13.78 10.27 -0.72
C ALA A 73 12.39 10.92 -0.84
N TRP A 74 11.35 10.22 -0.40
CA TRP A 74 9.98 10.75 -0.38
C TRP A 74 9.84 11.96 0.54
N ILE A 75 10.35 11.85 1.77
CA ILE A 75 10.32 12.94 2.77
C ILE A 75 11.12 14.14 2.27
N THR A 76 12.33 13.92 1.74
CA THR A 76 13.18 14.99 1.22
C THR A 76 12.50 15.75 0.07
N MET A 77 11.87 15.02 -0.85
CA MET A 77 11.11 15.65 -1.93
C MET A 77 9.93 16.45 -1.37
N THR A 78 9.20 15.89 -0.41
CA THR A 78 8.04 16.54 0.22
C THR A 78 8.44 17.84 0.92
N GLU A 79 9.53 17.80 1.71
CA GLU A 79 10.08 18.97 2.39
C GLU A 79 10.53 20.06 1.41
N SER A 80 11.15 19.66 0.29
CA SER A 80 11.54 20.60 -0.76
C SER A 80 10.33 21.30 -1.39
N GLN A 81 9.23 20.57 -1.62
CA GLN A 81 8.00 21.16 -2.15
C GLN A 81 7.30 22.06 -1.13
N LEU A 82 7.28 21.67 0.15
CA LEU A 82 6.73 22.50 1.23
C LEU A 82 7.52 23.79 1.42
N THR A 83 8.85 23.73 1.33
CA THR A 83 9.71 24.91 1.37
C THR A 83 9.39 25.86 0.22
N ALA A 84 9.21 25.33 -0.99
CA ALA A 84 8.83 26.14 -2.15
C ALA A 84 7.43 26.76 -1.99
N ALA A 85 6.48 26.04 -1.36
CA ALA A 85 5.17 26.58 -1.03
C ALA A 85 5.24 27.70 0.02
N ASP A 86 6.06 27.56 1.06
CA ASP A 86 6.28 28.61 2.07
C ASP A 86 6.85 29.88 1.44
N ASP A 87 7.85 29.77 0.55
CA ASP A 87 8.41 30.90 -0.19
C ASP A 87 7.36 31.65 -1.01
N ILE A 88 6.40 30.94 -1.61
CA ILE A 88 5.29 31.55 -2.35
C ILE A 88 4.34 32.29 -1.40
N LEU A 89 4.02 31.69 -0.25
CA LEU A 89 3.14 32.30 0.76
C LEU A 89 3.77 33.56 1.35
N VAL A 90 5.09 33.55 1.59
CA VAL A 90 5.84 34.73 2.03
C VAL A 90 5.74 35.84 0.99
N LYS A 91 5.97 35.54 -0.30
CA LYS A 91 5.83 36.53 -1.39
C LYS A 91 4.41 37.07 -1.51
N ALA A 92 3.40 36.22 -1.43
CA ALA A 92 2.00 36.64 -1.48
C ALA A 92 1.67 37.59 -0.32
N ARG A 93 2.20 37.29 0.88
CA ARG A 93 2.07 38.14 2.06
C ARG A 93 2.76 39.49 1.89
N GLU A 94 3.96 39.52 1.32
CA GLU A 94 4.68 40.76 1.03
C GLU A 94 3.90 41.65 0.05
N ILE A 95 3.35 41.06 -1.02
CA ILE A 95 2.50 41.78 -1.97
C ILE A 95 1.27 42.34 -1.27
N ALA A 96 0.58 41.53 -0.46
CA ALA A 96 -0.60 41.96 0.29
C ALA A 96 -0.29 43.11 1.25
N LEU A 97 0.82 43.04 2.00
CA LEU A 97 1.26 44.11 2.90
C LEU A 97 1.61 45.40 2.14
N SER A 98 2.26 45.28 0.96
CA SER A 98 2.60 46.44 0.14
C SER A 98 1.36 47.21 -0.33
N GLN A 99 0.29 46.49 -0.68
CA GLN A 99 -0.96 47.06 -1.18
C GLN A 99 -1.94 47.46 -0.07
N GLY A 100 -1.73 47.00 1.16
CA GLY A 100 -2.50 47.43 2.35
C GLY A 100 -2.17 48.84 2.83
N THR A 101 -1.19 49.50 2.22
CA THR A 101 -0.80 50.89 2.55
C THR A 101 -1.73 51.91 1.89
N GLY A 102 -1.92 53.08 2.52
CA GLY A 102 -2.78 54.15 2.01
C GLY A 102 -2.27 54.83 0.72
N THR A 103 -1.05 54.48 0.26
CA THR A 103 -0.44 54.96 -0.98
C THR A 103 -0.79 54.09 -2.20
N ALA A 104 -1.40 52.93 -2.01
CA ALA A 104 -1.78 52.04 -3.09
C ALA A 104 -3.00 52.58 -3.87
N THR A 105 -2.90 52.61 -5.19
CA THR A 105 -4.01 53.01 -6.07
C THR A 105 -4.85 51.78 -6.46
N GLU A 106 -5.99 52.01 -7.08
CA GLU A 106 -6.81 50.92 -7.64
C GLU A 106 -6.06 50.13 -8.72
N GLU A 107 -5.29 50.84 -9.56
CA GLU A 107 -4.46 50.25 -10.60
C GLU A 107 -3.35 49.37 -10.02
N THR A 108 -2.62 49.83 -8.98
CA THR A 108 -1.58 49.00 -8.35
C THR A 108 -2.15 47.77 -7.65
N ARG A 109 -3.36 47.88 -7.08
CA ARG A 109 -4.08 46.74 -6.49
C ARG A 109 -4.50 45.71 -7.54
N LEU A 110 -4.93 46.15 -8.72
CA LEU A 110 -5.26 45.26 -9.85
C LEU A 110 -4.04 44.47 -10.32
N TYR A 111 -2.90 45.12 -10.55
CA TYR A 111 -1.67 44.43 -10.94
C TYR A 111 -1.16 43.48 -9.83
N ALA A 112 -1.29 43.86 -8.57
CA ALA A 112 -0.94 42.99 -7.46
C ALA A 112 -1.86 41.77 -7.34
N ALA A 113 -3.16 41.93 -7.62
CA ALA A 113 -4.11 40.81 -7.66
C ALA A 113 -3.74 39.81 -8.76
N GLU A 114 -3.33 40.28 -9.94
CA GLU A 114 -2.85 39.41 -11.02
C GLU A 114 -1.58 38.65 -10.62
N GLN A 115 -0.62 39.31 -9.95
CA GLN A 115 0.57 38.64 -9.42
C GLN A 115 0.21 37.57 -8.38
N VAL A 116 -0.72 37.87 -7.47
CA VAL A 116 -1.19 36.88 -6.48
C VAL A 116 -1.91 35.72 -7.15
N SER A 117 -2.69 35.96 -8.22
CA SER A 117 -3.31 34.90 -9.02
C SER A 117 -2.25 33.95 -9.60
N GLN A 118 -1.17 34.50 -10.17
CA GLN A 118 -0.06 33.69 -10.70
C GLN A 118 0.67 32.90 -9.60
N LEU A 119 0.78 33.48 -8.40
CA LEU A 119 1.34 32.78 -7.24
C LEU A 119 0.44 31.61 -6.79
N ILE A 120 -0.89 31.77 -6.84
CA ILE A 120 -1.84 30.70 -6.55
C ILE A 120 -1.71 29.57 -7.58
N ASP A 121 -1.63 29.90 -8.87
CA ASP A 121 -1.44 28.90 -9.93
C ASP A 121 -0.13 28.12 -9.74
N HIS A 122 0.93 28.81 -9.32
CA HIS A 122 2.22 28.18 -9.02
C HIS A 122 2.15 27.28 -7.77
N LEU A 123 1.48 27.73 -6.71
CA LEU A 123 1.24 26.91 -5.52
C LEU A 123 0.45 25.66 -5.88
N GLN A 124 -0.57 25.78 -6.74
CA GLN A 124 -1.32 24.63 -7.22
C GLN A 124 -0.44 23.65 -8.01
N SER A 125 0.52 24.14 -8.79
CA SER A 125 1.49 23.28 -9.48
C SER A 125 2.36 22.52 -8.47
N ILE A 126 2.83 23.17 -7.40
CA ILE A 126 3.63 22.53 -6.34
C ILE A 126 2.79 21.50 -5.59
N ALA A 127 1.54 21.82 -5.28
CA ALA A 127 0.61 20.93 -4.60
C ALA A 127 0.28 19.68 -5.43
N ASN A 128 0.47 19.73 -6.75
CA ASN A 128 0.31 18.61 -7.68
C ASN A 128 1.63 17.96 -8.10
N SER A 129 2.72 18.18 -7.36
CA SER A 129 4.02 17.60 -7.65
C SER A 129 4.01 16.07 -7.53
N GLN A 130 4.81 15.43 -8.38
CA GLN A 130 4.92 13.97 -8.47
C GLN A 130 6.34 13.51 -8.18
N TYR A 131 6.45 12.33 -7.58
CA TYR A 131 7.68 11.58 -7.39
C TYR A 131 7.47 10.14 -7.86
N ALA A 132 8.28 9.68 -8.83
CA ALA A 132 8.19 8.33 -9.40
C ALA A 132 6.75 7.94 -9.81
N ASP A 133 6.08 8.83 -10.55
CA ASP A 133 4.69 8.70 -11.04
C ASP A 133 3.61 8.69 -9.96
N ARG A 134 3.98 9.06 -8.72
CA ARG A 134 3.06 9.17 -7.58
C ARG A 134 2.94 10.60 -7.12
N TYR A 135 1.73 11.09 -6.93
CA TYR A 135 1.52 12.41 -6.34
C TYR A 135 1.93 12.42 -4.87
N LEU A 136 2.66 13.47 -4.47
CA LEU A 136 3.20 13.58 -3.10
C LEU A 136 2.12 13.89 -2.06
N PHE A 137 1.12 14.68 -2.46
CA PHE A 137 0.11 15.23 -1.57
C PHE A 137 -1.27 14.59 -1.75
N SER A 138 -1.37 13.41 -2.39
CA SER A 138 -2.66 12.75 -2.66
C SER A 138 -3.10 11.73 -1.60
N GLY A 139 -2.41 11.67 -0.47
CA GLY A 139 -2.57 10.59 0.50
C GLY A 139 -2.26 9.24 -0.14
N THR A 140 -3.10 8.24 0.11
CA THR A 140 -2.94 6.88 -0.42
C THR A 140 -3.27 6.77 -1.91
N LYS A 141 -4.01 7.73 -2.46
CA LYS A 141 -4.38 7.80 -3.88
C LYS A 141 -3.27 8.39 -4.74
N THR A 142 -2.10 7.77 -4.66
CA THR A 142 -0.90 8.20 -5.36
C THR A 142 -1.03 8.36 -6.88
N GLY A 143 -2.05 7.78 -7.52
CA GLY A 143 -2.30 7.89 -8.97
C GLY A 143 -3.23 9.05 -9.38
N THR A 144 -3.93 9.70 -8.45
CA THR A 144 -4.88 10.79 -8.77
C THR A 144 -4.30 12.15 -8.40
N LYS A 145 -4.62 13.15 -9.22
CA LYS A 145 -4.17 14.52 -9.00
C LYS A 145 -4.78 15.05 -7.70
N PRO A 146 -3.98 15.50 -6.72
CA PRO A 146 -4.49 15.86 -5.39
C PRO A 146 -5.27 17.17 -5.37
N PHE A 147 -4.94 18.15 -6.21
CA PHE A 147 -5.60 19.46 -6.21
C PHE A 147 -6.19 19.83 -7.57
N SER A 148 -7.52 19.98 -7.64
CA SER A 148 -8.24 20.53 -8.79
C SER A 148 -8.19 22.06 -8.80
N ALA A 149 -8.30 22.70 -9.98
CA ALA A 149 -8.35 24.15 -10.12
C ALA A 149 -9.77 24.72 -9.93
N VAL A 150 -10.76 23.84 -10.04
CA VAL A 150 -12.16 24.15 -9.81
C VAL A 150 -12.55 23.48 -8.50
N PRO A 151 -13.05 24.24 -7.51
CA PRO A 151 -13.56 23.64 -6.28
C PRO A 151 -14.81 22.81 -6.60
N SER A 152 -14.98 21.68 -5.91
CA SER A 152 -16.30 21.07 -5.80
C SER A 152 -17.14 21.92 -4.84
N ASP A 153 -18.24 22.48 -5.35
CA ASP A 153 -19.18 23.28 -4.54
C ASP A 153 -19.97 22.40 -3.55
N GLU A 154 -20.12 21.11 -3.86
CA GLU A 154 -20.85 20.12 -3.06
C GLU A 154 -19.97 18.89 -2.81
N PRO A 155 -20.13 18.21 -1.66
CA PRO A 155 -19.57 16.87 -1.45
C PRO A 155 -20.02 15.93 -2.55
N TRP A 156 -19.13 15.08 -3.05
CA TRP A 156 -19.45 14.13 -4.10
C TRP A 156 -18.83 12.77 -3.81
N LEU A 157 -19.50 11.73 -4.30
CA LEU A 157 -19.05 10.35 -4.20
C LEU A 157 -18.39 9.97 -5.53
N GLY A 158 -17.19 9.43 -5.45
CA GLY A 158 -16.44 8.87 -6.57
C GLY A 158 -17.07 7.58 -7.09
N ASP A 159 -16.68 7.21 -8.30
CA ASP A 159 -17.09 5.94 -8.88
C ASP A 159 -16.64 4.77 -7.98
N PRO A 160 -17.52 3.81 -7.67
CA PRO A 160 -17.15 2.68 -6.85
C PRO A 160 -16.11 1.82 -7.57
N ALA A 161 -15.11 1.37 -6.83
CA ALA A 161 -14.07 0.47 -7.34
C ALA A 161 -14.15 -0.88 -6.62
N GLN A 162 -13.85 -1.96 -7.33
CA GLN A 162 -13.77 -3.29 -6.75
C GLN A 162 -12.32 -3.75 -6.60
N ALA A 163 -12.03 -4.55 -5.57
CA ALA A 163 -10.73 -5.19 -5.47
C ALA A 163 -10.51 -6.13 -6.66
N ALA A 164 -9.25 -6.23 -7.11
CA ALA A 164 -8.88 -7.04 -8.28
C ALA A 164 -9.11 -8.55 -8.08
N ASP A 165 -9.28 -8.99 -6.84
CA ASP A 165 -9.53 -10.38 -6.46
C ASP A 165 -11.03 -10.70 -6.34
N ASN A 166 -11.92 -9.74 -6.62
CA ASN A 166 -13.36 -9.98 -6.55
C ASN A 166 -13.83 -10.84 -7.72
N GLU A 167 -14.70 -11.81 -7.43
CA GLU A 167 -15.38 -12.63 -8.46
C GLU A 167 -16.65 -11.96 -9.00
N PHE A 168 -17.10 -10.84 -8.40
CA PHE A 168 -18.29 -10.10 -8.82
C PHE A 168 -18.14 -9.40 -10.19
N GLU A 169 -19.00 -9.77 -11.16
CA GLU A 169 -19.12 -9.15 -12.49
C GLU A 169 -20.39 -8.27 -12.64
N GLY A 170 -20.84 -7.58 -11.59
CA GLY A 170 -22.04 -6.71 -11.61
C GLY A 170 -21.76 -5.20 -11.71
N GLU A 171 -22.82 -4.41 -11.89
CA GLU A 171 -22.74 -2.95 -11.84
C GLU A 171 -22.87 -2.47 -10.39
N ILE A 172 -21.90 -1.69 -9.94
CA ILE A 172 -21.90 -1.06 -8.62
C ILE A 172 -22.27 0.40 -8.84
N ALA A 173 -23.35 0.83 -8.20
CA ALA A 173 -23.74 2.22 -8.12
C ALA A 173 -23.53 2.69 -6.68
N VAL A 174 -23.14 3.96 -6.52
CA VAL A 174 -23.15 4.61 -5.21
C VAL A 174 -24.33 5.57 -5.21
N SER A 175 -25.19 5.46 -4.21
CA SER A 175 -26.22 6.43 -3.89
C SER A 175 -25.97 6.96 -2.47
N GLY A 176 -26.62 8.07 -2.12
CA GLY A 176 -26.41 8.72 -0.81
C GLY A 176 -25.78 10.10 -0.93
N THR A 177 -25.79 10.82 0.19
CA THR A 177 -25.23 12.17 0.29
C THR A 177 -24.15 12.15 1.35
N TYR A 178 -22.89 12.29 0.94
CA TYR A 178 -21.79 12.34 1.90
C TYR A 178 -21.90 13.62 2.73
N SER A 179 -22.06 13.46 4.05
CA SER A 179 -22.18 14.58 5.00
C SER A 179 -20.89 14.87 5.77
N GLY A 180 -19.78 14.21 5.44
CA GLY A 180 -18.50 14.41 6.12
C GLY A 180 -17.70 15.61 5.62
N ASP A 181 -16.88 16.16 6.52
CA ASP A 181 -16.03 17.33 6.27
C ASP A 181 -14.63 16.95 5.71
N GLU A 182 -14.34 15.66 5.53
CA GLU A 182 -13.02 15.14 5.13
C GLU A 182 -13.14 14.16 3.96
N ASN A 183 -12.10 14.06 3.12
CA ASN A 183 -12.09 13.05 2.06
C ASN A 183 -11.73 11.68 2.63
N ARG A 184 -12.59 10.68 2.48
CA ARG A 184 -12.38 9.31 3.00
C ARG A 184 -12.60 8.27 1.93
N THR A 185 -11.93 7.13 2.06
CA THR A 185 -12.20 5.95 1.24
C THR A 185 -12.87 4.93 2.14
N TYR A 186 -14.15 4.66 1.89
CA TYR A 186 -14.89 3.62 2.58
C TYR A 186 -14.65 2.30 1.87
N ALA A 187 -14.38 1.23 2.61
CA ALA A 187 -14.31 -0.12 2.08
C ALA A 187 -15.37 -0.99 2.73
N VAL A 188 -16.05 -1.79 1.93
CA VAL A 188 -17.03 -2.77 2.39
C VAL A 188 -16.55 -4.14 1.98
N ARG A 189 -16.42 -5.06 2.95
CA ARG A 189 -16.09 -6.46 2.71
C ARG A 189 -17.26 -7.34 3.04
N ILE A 190 -17.60 -8.26 2.15
CA ILE A 190 -18.56 -9.33 2.42
C ILE A 190 -17.87 -10.41 3.26
N VAL A 191 -18.36 -10.63 4.49
CA VAL A 191 -17.74 -11.51 5.49
C VAL A 191 -18.27 -12.94 5.43
N SER A 192 -19.52 -13.14 4.99
CA SER A 192 -20.06 -14.47 4.75
C SER A 192 -21.18 -14.43 3.72
N ASP A 193 -21.20 -15.40 2.83
CA ASP A 193 -22.36 -15.81 2.04
C ASP A 193 -22.83 -17.18 2.54
N ASP A 194 -24.04 -17.27 3.08
CA ASP A 194 -24.60 -18.55 3.53
C ASP A 194 -25.31 -19.35 2.42
N GLY A 195 -25.26 -18.85 1.17
CA GLY A 195 -25.92 -19.45 0.01
C GLY A 195 -27.44 -19.49 0.12
N SER A 196 -28.00 -18.79 1.11
CA SER A 196 -29.44 -18.65 1.38
C SER A 196 -29.89 -17.18 1.30
N GLY A 197 -28.99 -16.31 0.83
CA GLY A 197 -29.21 -14.88 0.71
C GLY A 197 -28.95 -14.10 2.00
N ASN A 198 -28.36 -14.66 3.06
CA ASN A 198 -27.88 -13.82 4.17
C ASN A 198 -26.45 -13.41 3.94
N TYR A 199 -26.23 -12.11 3.88
CA TYR A 199 -24.90 -11.53 3.77
C TYR A 199 -24.60 -10.76 5.05
N THR A 200 -23.40 -10.97 5.56
CA THR A 200 -22.81 -10.08 6.57
C THR A 200 -21.73 -9.28 5.88
N TRP A 201 -21.64 -7.99 6.19
CA TRP A 201 -20.59 -7.13 5.68
C TRP A 201 -19.90 -6.41 6.83
N ALA A 202 -18.62 -6.13 6.65
CA ALA A 202 -17.88 -5.24 7.51
C ALA A 202 -17.59 -3.97 6.73
N VAL A 203 -17.89 -2.83 7.34
CA VAL A 203 -17.58 -1.50 6.81
C VAL A 203 -16.27 -1.04 7.42
N SER A 204 -15.44 -0.40 6.61
CA SER A 204 -14.17 0.18 6.98
C SER A 204 -14.16 1.63 6.54
N ASP A 205 -13.89 2.54 7.48
CA ASP A 205 -13.82 3.98 7.24
C ASP A 205 -12.43 4.44 6.73
N ASP A 206 -11.46 3.52 6.58
CA ASP A 206 -10.04 3.79 6.31
C ASP A 206 -9.46 3.00 5.11
N GLY A 207 -10.34 2.63 4.18
CA GLY A 207 -9.98 1.93 2.94
C GLY A 207 -9.57 0.47 3.15
N GLY A 208 -10.08 -0.19 4.18
CA GLY A 208 -9.90 -1.63 4.45
C GLY A 208 -8.81 -1.97 5.45
N ARG A 209 -8.23 -0.99 6.16
CA ARG A 209 -7.15 -1.22 7.14
C ARG A 209 -7.69 -1.61 8.51
N SER A 210 -8.81 -1.04 8.91
CA SER A 210 -9.58 -1.44 10.08
C SER A 210 -11.01 -1.72 9.67
N TRP A 211 -11.52 -2.85 10.16
CA TRP A 211 -12.88 -3.29 9.90
C TRP A 211 -13.71 -2.98 11.14
N GLY A 212 -14.80 -2.24 10.93
CA GLY A 212 -15.82 -2.02 11.94
C GLY A 212 -16.54 -3.32 12.33
N PRO A 213 -17.46 -3.25 13.30
CA PRO A 213 -18.26 -4.41 13.68
C PRO A 213 -19.02 -4.97 12.47
N GLU A 214 -19.09 -6.31 12.37
CA GLU A 214 -19.87 -7.01 11.36
C GLU A 214 -21.35 -6.58 11.47
N SER A 215 -21.96 -6.31 10.31
CA SER A 215 -23.39 -6.02 10.25
C SER A 215 -24.21 -7.22 10.72
N ALA A 216 -25.43 -6.94 11.20
CA ALA A 216 -26.39 -8.02 11.44
C ALA A 216 -26.68 -8.72 10.10
N PRO A 217 -26.86 -10.05 10.07
CA PRO A 217 -27.16 -10.76 8.84
C PRO A 217 -28.46 -10.24 8.25
N GLU A 218 -28.38 -9.66 7.05
CA GLU A 218 -29.54 -9.20 6.30
C GLU A 218 -29.76 -10.08 5.07
N VAL A 219 -31.04 -10.39 4.81
CA VAL A 219 -31.46 -11.20 3.67
C VAL A 219 -31.41 -10.33 2.41
N LEU A 220 -30.39 -10.52 1.59
CA LEU A 220 -30.29 -9.99 0.24
C LEU A 220 -30.82 -11.05 -0.74
N GLY A 221 -31.94 -10.75 -1.39
CA GLY A 221 -32.56 -11.67 -2.35
C GLY A 221 -32.02 -11.48 -3.77
N ALA A 222 -31.88 -12.57 -4.51
CA ALA A 222 -31.51 -12.58 -5.93
C ALA A 222 -32.35 -11.58 -6.76
N GLY A 223 -31.68 -10.66 -7.47
CA GLY A 223 -32.30 -9.65 -8.32
C GLY A 223 -32.80 -8.39 -7.59
N SER A 224 -32.36 -8.15 -6.36
CA SER A 224 -32.61 -6.90 -5.63
C SER A 224 -31.40 -5.95 -5.71
N THR A 225 -31.66 -4.65 -5.71
CA THR A 225 -30.62 -3.66 -5.42
C THR A 225 -30.20 -3.86 -3.98
N ILE A 226 -28.96 -4.30 -3.77
CA ILE A 226 -28.40 -4.42 -2.43
C ILE A 226 -27.95 -3.03 -2.03
N THR A 227 -28.51 -2.45 -0.97
CA THR A 227 -28.04 -1.18 -0.41
C THR A 227 -27.20 -1.47 0.83
N ILE A 228 -25.89 -1.28 0.74
CA ILE A 228 -25.00 -1.37 1.90
C ILE A 228 -24.72 0.03 2.42
N ASP A 229 -25.16 0.32 3.64
CA ASP A 229 -24.74 1.54 4.34
C ASP A 229 -23.25 1.40 4.67
N ALA A 230 -22.41 2.11 3.92
CA ALA A 230 -20.98 2.21 4.11
C ALA A 230 -20.60 3.24 5.20
N GLY A 231 -21.58 3.78 5.94
CA GLY A 231 -21.38 4.77 6.98
C GLY A 231 -21.64 6.21 6.51
N GLU A 232 -22.07 7.06 7.44
CA GLU A 232 -22.35 8.50 7.22
C GLU A 232 -23.33 8.80 6.04
N GLY A 233 -24.26 7.88 5.74
CA GLY A 233 -25.30 8.06 4.73
C GLY A 233 -24.84 7.76 3.30
N ILE A 234 -23.77 6.98 3.15
CA ILE A 234 -23.32 6.42 1.87
C ILE A 234 -23.96 5.05 1.68
N ASP A 235 -24.74 4.93 0.62
CA ASP A 235 -25.47 3.72 0.27
C ASP A 235 -24.82 3.10 -0.98
N LEU A 236 -24.19 1.95 -0.83
CA LEU A 236 -23.65 1.17 -1.94
C LEU A 236 -24.76 0.32 -2.55
N GLU A 237 -25.18 0.66 -3.76
CA GLU A 237 -26.21 -0.05 -4.52
C GLU A 237 -25.58 -1.05 -5.50
N PHE A 238 -25.67 -2.34 -5.21
CA PHE A 238 -25.27 -3.38 -6.16
C PHE A 238 -26.48 -3.79 -7.00
N SER A 239 -26.37 -3.69 -8.32
CA SER A 239 -27.37 -4.21 -9.26
C SER A 239 -26.75 -5.37 -10.04
N SER A 240 -27.14 -6.60 -9.71
CA SER A 240 -26.71 -7.78 -10.45
C SER A 240 -27.77 -8.27 -11.43
N VAL A 241 -27.33 -8.77 -12.59
CA VAL A 241 -28.18 -9.46 -13.58
C VAL A 241 -27.85 -10.96 -13.66
N ALA A 242 -26.78 -11.44 -13.02
CA ALA A 242 -26.33 -12.83 -13.13
C ALA A 242 -25.61 -13.45 -11.91
N GLU A 243 -24.77 -12.70 -11.17
CA GLU A 243 -23.94 -13.26 -10.09
C GLU A 243 -23.99 -12.36 -8.84
N GLU A 244 -24.05 -12.98 -7.67
CA GLU A 244 -24.08 -12.32 -6.35
C GLU A 244 -22.64 -12.16 -5.83
N PRO A 245 -22.34 -11.11 -5.04
CA PRO A 245 -21.01 -10.91 -4.48
C PRO A 245 -20.63 -12.06 -3.55
N GLY A 246 -19.42 -12.60 -3.70
CA GLY A 246 -18.92 -13.76 -2.97
C GLY A 246 -18.34 -13.41 -1.60
N GLU A 247 -18.19 -14.42 -0.74
CA GLU A 247 -17.45 -14.29 0.52
C GLU A 247 -16.01 -13.82 0.25
N GLY A 248 -15.64 -12.67 0.82
CA GLY A 248 -14.32 -12.08 0.65
C GLY A 248 -14.23 -10.96 -0.38
N ASP A 249 -15.30 -10.67 -1.14
CA ASP A 249 -15.32 -9.53 -2.07
C ASP A 249 -15.21 -8.21 -1.30
N VAL A 250 -14.36 -7.30 -1.78
CA VAL A 250 -14.13 -5.97 -1.21
C VAL A 250 -14.45 -4.87 -2.21
N PHE A 251 -15.31 -3.95 -1.82
CA PHE A 251 -15.72 -2.79 -2.60
C PHE A 251 -15.25 -1.51 -1.94
N TYR A 252 -14.83 -0.53 -2.74
CA TYR A 252 -14.32 0.75 -2.30
C TYR A 252 -15.20 1.87 -2.84
N VAL A 253 -15.53 2.83 -1.99
CA VAL A 253 -16.19 4.07 -2.37
C VAL A 253 -15.38 5.22 -1.85
N ASP A 254 -15.13 6.16 -2.75
CA ASP A 254 -14.43 7.38 -2.41
C ASP A 254 -15.43 8.48 -2.09
N ALA A 255 -15.38 9.01 -0.88
CA ALA A 255 -16.16 10.17 -0.48
C ALA A 255 -15.26 11.41 -0.48
N PHE A 256 -15.66 12.44 -1.22
CA PHE A 256 -14.95 13.71 -1.29
C PHE A 256 -15.79 14.83 -0.68
N ALA A 257 -15.21 15.56 0.28
CA ALA A 257 -15.77 16.78 0.81
C ALA A 257 -15.70 17.92 -0.22
N ALA A 258 -16.50 18.97 0.00
CA ALA A 258 -16.47 20.16 -0.85
C ALA A 258 -15.10 20.86 -0.75
N GLY A 259 -14.44 21.10 -1.88
CA GLY A 259 -13.15 21.80 -1.89
C GLY A 259 -12.27 21.52 -3.10
N TYR A 260 -11.01 21.90 -2.98
CA TYR A 260 -10.00 21.75 -4.04
C TYR A 260 -9.25 20.42 -3.95
N TYR A 261 -9.38 19.69 -2.85
CA TYR A 261 -8.62 18.47 -2.55
C TYR A 261 -9.38 17.23 -3.03
N GLN A 262 -8.70 16.38 -3.79
CA GLN A 262 -9.20 15.12 -4.37
C GLN A 262 -8.31 13.92 -4.00
N GLY A 263 -7.35 14.11 -3.09
CA GLY A 263 -6.71 12.99 -2.39
C GLY A 263 -7.61 12.43 -1.30
N ASN A 264 -7.14 11.44 -0.54
CA ASN A 264 -7.80 11.02 0.69
C ASN A 264 -7.08 11.60 1.93
N ALA A 265 -7.80 11.70 3.05
CA ALA A 265 -7.27 12.20 4.33
C ALA A 265 -6.51 11.12 5.11
N ASP A 266 -6.46 9.89 4.58
CA ASP A 266 -5.73 8.79 5.20
C ASP A 266 -4.24 9.11 5.35
N GLU A 267 -3.72 8.81 6.54
CA GLU A 267 -2.31 8.97 6.84
C GLU A 267 -1.46 8.08 5.92
N LEU A 268 -0.41 8.65 5.31
CA LEU A 268 0.49 7.90 4.46
C LEU A 268 1.36 6.97 5.33
N SER A 269 0.88 5.75 5.57
CA SER A 269 1.69 4.74 6.24
C SER A 269 2.70 4.13 5.26
N VAL A 270 3.98 4.37 5.49
CA VAL A 270 5.03 3.56 4.86
C VAL A 270 5.09 2.27 5.65
N GLU A 271 4.48 1.20 5.13
CA GLU A 271 4.66 -0.14 5.70
C GLU A 271 6.11 -0.58 5.54
N ILE A 272 6.92 -0.31 6.55
CA ILE A 272 8.24 -0.91 6.69
C ILE A 272 8.06 -2.32 7.29
N THR A 273 7.40 -3.25 6.58
CA THR A 273 7.56 -4.73 6.68
C THR A 273 6.43 -5.46 5.97
N LYS A 274 6.81 -6.47 5.17
CA LYS A 274 5.92 -7.58 4.76
C LYS A 274 5.72 -8.54 5.94
N GLY A 275 4.56 -8.45 6.60
CA GLY A 275 3.94 -9.53 7.39
C GLY A 275 4.78 -10.24 8.47
N VAL A 276 5.10 -9.56 9.58
CA VAL A 276 5.35 -10.26 10.84
C VAL A 276 4.69 -9.47 11.99
N THR A 277 3.51 -9.93 12.39
CA THR A 277 2.97 -9.68 13.72
C THR A 277 3.92 -10.29 14.74
N PHE A 278 4.45 -9.48 15.65
CA PHE A 278 5.06 -10.01 16.86
C PHE A 278 3.92 -10.34 17.82
N GLU A 279 3.76 -11.64 18.14
CA GLU A 279 3.08 -12.10 19.35
C GLU A 279 3.78 -11.58 20.61
#